data_AF-A0A564YC97-F1
#
_entry.id   AF-A0A564YC97-F1
#
_cell.length_a   1.000
_cell.length_b   1.000
_cell.length_c   1.000
_cell.angle_alpha   90.00
_cell.angle_beta   90.00
_cell.angle_gamma   90.00
#
_symmetry.space_group_name_H-M   'P 1'
#
loop_
_entity.id
_entity.type
_entity.pdbx_description
1 polymer ?
#
loop_
_entity_poly.entity_id
_entity_poly.type
_entity_poly.pdbx_seq_one_letter_code
_entity_poly.pdbx_strand_id
1 'polypeptide(L)'
;MNNRKIVNPDTKSICFSRFREMRVRGERLDIFINTKKGKKVGAHLIVLSASFPVFRKHLSGNDVVHVQLSRYPHEVVNSAVEYAYGGIENISPEVALRLYLLAHNLQNKALVDGCTNFLCDRIKEMNVREIWLAANATKNEVLIGVCAPLVAMNWEMFRTSRLFYVNTEIEGMMS
;
A
#
# COMPACT_ATOMS: atom_id res chain seq x y z
N MET A 1 5.77 9.99 -21.53
CA MET A 1 6.02 9.41 -20.19
C MET A 1 5.07 8.25 -20.01
N ASN A 2 5.56 7.02 -19.83
CA ASN A 2 4.69 5.88 -19.56
C ASN A 2 4.04 6.05 -18.18
N ASN A 3 2.76 6.42 -18.16
CA ASN A 3 1.94 6.42 -16.94
C ASN A 3 1.79 4.97 -16.46
N ARG A 4 2.79 4.47 -15.73
CA ARG A 4 2.78 3.10 -15.20
C ARG A 4 1.68 3.00 -14.13
N LYS A 5 0.66 2.21 -14.46
CA LYS A 5 -0.52 1.92 -13.66
C LYS A 5 -0.23 0.71 -12.76
N ILE A 6 -0.68 0.75 -11.51
CA ILE A 6 -0.76 -0.45 -10.68
C ILE A 6 -2.13 -1.08 -10.95
N VAL A 7 -2.16 -2.18 -11.69
CA VAL A 7 -3.40 -2.83 -12.13
C VAL A 7 -3.80 -3.93 -11.16
N ASN A 8 -5.08 -4.04 -10.85
CA ASN A 8 -5.61 -5.21 -10.14
C ASN A 8 -5.97 -6.30 -11.16
N PRO A 9 -5.21 -7.41 -11.24
CA PRO A 9 -5.39 -8.42 -12.28
C PRO A 9 -6.76 -9.11 -12.23
N ASP A 10 -7.46 -9.05 -11.09
CA ASP A 10 -8.74 -9.72 -10.86
C ASP A 10 -9.94 -8.87 -11.34
N THR A 11 -9.69 -7.65 -11.80
CA THR A 11 -10.74 -6.67 -12.13
C THR A 11 -10.99 -6.49 -13.63
N LYS A 12 -10.70 -7.52 -14.44
CA LYS A 12 -10.81 -7.49 -15.91
C LYS A 12 -12.25 -7.36 -16.44
N SER A 13 -13.25 -7.67 -15.62
CA SER A 13 -14.67 -7.61 -16.01
C SER A 13 -15.20 -6.18 -16.04
N ILE A 14 -16.04 -5.87 -17.03
CA ILE A 14 -16.77 -4.58 -17.12
C ILE A 14 -17.66 -4.28 -15.90
N CYS A 15 -18.00 -5.30 -15.10
CA CYS A 15 -18.74 -5.08 -13.86
C CYS A 15 -17.94 -4.21 -12.87
N PHE A 16 -16.62 -4.33 -12.81
CA PHE A 16 -15.80 -3.52 -11.91
C PHE A 16 -15.78 -2.04 -12.28
N SER A 17 -15.81 -1.70 -13.58
CA SER A 17 -15.96 -0.30 -14.00
C SER A 17 -17.33 0.26 -13.60
N ARG A 18 -18.40 -0.52 -13.75
CA ARG A 18 -19.75 -0.13 -13.29
C ARG A 18 -19.81 0.06 -11.77
N PHE A 19 -19.25 -0.86 -10.99
CA PHE A 19 -19.15 -0.69 -9.54
C PHE A 19 -18.31 0.53 -9.17
N ARG A 20 -17.27 0.86 -9.95
CA ARG A 20 -16.45 2.05 -9.72
C ARG A 20 -17.27 3.32 -9.91
N GLU A 21 -18.05 3.39 -10.97
CA GLU A 21 -18.98 4.50 -11.24
C GLU A 21 -20.04 4.64 -10.14
N MET A 22 -20.65 3.52 -9.72
CA MET A 22 -21.60 3.51 -8.60
C MET A 22 -20.96 4.07 -7.33
N ARG A 23 -19.70 3.68 -7.03
CA ARG A 23 -18.96 4.20 -5.88
C ARG A 23 -18.73 5.71 -5.98
N VAL A 24 -18.35 6.22 -7.16
CA VAL A 24 -18.17 7.66 -7.40
C VAL A 24 -19.47 8.43 -7.18
N ARG A 25 -20.62 7.84 -7.53
CA ARG A 25 -21.95 8.42 -7.27
C ARG A 25 -22.45 8.22 -5.84
N GLY A 26 -21.72 7.47 -5.00
CA GLY A 26 -22.11 7.19 -3.62
C GLY A 26 -23.26 6.19 -3.49
N GLU A 27 -23.53 5.39 -4.52
CA GLU A 27 -24.64 4.45 -4.55
C GLU A 27 -24.31 3.20 -3.74
N ARG A 28 -25.22 2.80 -2.83
CA ARG A 28 -25.16 1.51 -2.10
C ARG A 28 -23.83 1.25 -1.38
N LEU A 29 -23.16 2.30 -0.90
CA LEU A 29 -21.98 2.15 -0.07
C LEU A 29 -22.37 1.58 1.30
N ASP A 30 -21.72 0.49 1.68
CA ASP A 30 -21.99 -0.32 2.88
C ASP A 30 -20.73 -0.46 3.77
N ILE A 31 -19.61 0.15 3.37
CA ILE A 31 -18.43 0.32 4.21
C ILE A 31 -17.81 1.72 4.07
N PHE A 32 -17.42 2.30 5.21
CA PHE A 32 -16.71 3.57 5.28
C PHE A 32 -15.41 3.43 6.06
N ILE A 33 -14.30 3.83 5.44
CA ILE A 33 -12.96 3.77 6.03
C ILE A 33 -12.55 5.18 6.48
N ASN A 34 -12.35 5.35 7.78
CA ASN A 34 -11.88 6.58 8.41
C ASN A 34 -10.33 6.66 8.34
N THR A 35 -9.79 7.81 7.92
CA THR A 35 -8.36 8.01 7.65
C THR A 35 -7.67 8.85 8.75
N LYS A 36 -6.35 9.06 8.68
CA LYS A 36 -5.51 9.79 9.67
C LYS A 36 -6.01 11.19 10.09
N LYS A 37 -6.87 11.83 9.29
CA LYS A 37 -7.42 13.17 9.57
C LYS A 37 -8.96 13.19 9.55
N GLY A 38 -9.61 12.06 9.86
CA GLY A 38 -11.07 11.97 9.94
C GLY A 38 -11.81 11.99 8.60
N LYS A 39 -11.11 12.16 7.46
CA LYS A 39 -11.73 11.98 6.14
C LYS A 39 -12.18 10.53 5.96
N LYS A 40 -13.32 10.34 5.29
CA LYS A 40 -13.94 9.03 5.04
C LYS A 40 -13.81 8.64 3.57
N VAL A 41 -13.49 7.37 3.33
CA VAL A 41 -13.55 6.75 1.99
C VAL A 41 -14.64 5.69 2.01
N GLY A 42 -15.69 5.91 1.21
CA GLY A 42 -16.78 4.95 1.08
C GLY A 42 -16.55 3.95 -0.06
N ALA A 43 -17.01 2.71 0.13
CA ALA A 43 -16.91 1.64 -0.85
C ALA A 43 -18.03 0.60 -0.68
N HIS A 44 -18.11 -0.33 -1.62
CA HIS A 44 -18.83 -1.59 -1.49
C HIS A 44 -17.95 -2.64 -0.79
N LEU A 45 -18.45 -3.22 0.30
CA LEU A 45 -17.79 -4.20 1.16
C LEU A 45 -17.49 -5.47 0.39
N ILE A 46 -18.38 -5.88 -0.51
CA ILE A 46 -18.17 -7.06 -1.35
C ILE A 46 -16.98 -6.88 -2.30
N VAL A 47 -16.83 -5.69 -2.90
CA VAL A 47 -15.71 -5.37 -3.79
C VAL A 47 -14.40 -5.31 -3.00
N LEU A 48 -14.40 -4.67 -1.82
CA LEU A 48 -13.23 -4.64 -0.96
C LEU A 48 -12.86 -6.04 -0.46
N SER A 49 -13.82 -6.87 -0.08
CA SER A 49 -13.58 -8.23 0.44
C SER A 49 -13.06 -9.20 -0.62
N ALA A 50 -13.38 -8.95 -1.89
CA ALA A 50 -12.80 -9.68 -3.02
C ALA A 50 -11.31 -9.38 -3.16
N SER A 51 -10.91 -8.11 -3.02
CA SER A 51 -9.50 -7.68 -3.17
C SER A 51 -8.67 -7.83 -1.89
N PHE A 52 -9.26 -7.63 -0.72
CA PHE A 52 -8.56 -7.53 0.56
C PHE A 52 -9.21 -8.51 1.56
N PRO A 53 -8.64 -9.71 1.74
CA PRO A 53 -9.27 -10.79 2.51
C PRO A 53 -9.66 -10.39 3.94
N VAL A 54 -8.91 -9.45 4.55
CA VAL A 54 -9.15 -8.96 5.92
C VAL A 54 -10.53 -8.33 6.13
N PHE A 55 -11.22 -7.88 5.07
CA PHE A 55 -12.57 -7.32 5.20
C PHE A 55 -13.68 -8.37 5.20
N ARG A 56 -13.40 -9.63 4.80
CA ARG A 56 -14.42 -10.71 4.72
C ARG A 56 -15.11 -10.97 6.05
N LYS A 57 -14.42 -10.72 7.17
CA LYS A 57 -14.98 -10.84 8.53
C LYS A 57 -16.20 -9.96 8.80
N HIS A 58 -16.43 -8.93 7.97
CA HIS A 58 -17.57 -8.02 8.13
C HIS A 58 -18.77 -8.41 7.24
N LEU A 59 -18.67 -9.46 6.42
CA LEU A 59 -19.74 -9.88 5.50
C LEU A 59 -20.95 -10.52 6.21
N SER A 60 -20.81 -10.96 7.45
CA SER A 60 -21.89 -11.62 8.21
C SER A 60 -22.89 -10.65 8.84
N GLY A 61 -22.64 -9.34 8.79
CA GLY A 61 -23.51 -8.31 9.36
C GLY A 61 -24.45 -7.68 8.33
N ASN A 62 -25.57 -7.13 8.80
CA ASN A 62 -26.51 -6.36 7.99
C ASN A 62 -26.29 -4.84 8.10
N ASP A 63 -25.41 -4.41 9.00
CA ASP A 63 -25.15 -3.00 9.28
C ASP A 63 -24.04 -2.43 8.39
N VAL A 64 -24.10 -1.12 8.17
CA VAL A 64 -23.02 -0.37 7.52
C VAL A 64 -21.73 -0.49 8.34
N VAL A 65 -20.66 -0.92 7.69
CA VAL A 65 -19.37 -1.18 8.33
C VAL A 65 -18.54 0.10 8.43
N HIS A 66 -17.97 0.35 9.60
CA HIS A 66 -17.03 1.45 9.81
C HIS A 66 -15.66 0.91 10.25
N VAL A 67 -14.60 1.24 9.51
CA VAL A 67 -13.23 0.80 9.82
C VAL A 67 -12.32 2.01 9.99
N GLN A 68 -11.38 1.93 10.93
CA GLN A 68 -10.39 2.99 11.17
C GLN A 68 -9.00 2.59 10.66
N LEU A 69 -8.46 3.37 9.73
CA LEU A 69 -7.06 3.31 9.28
C LEU A 69 -6.35 4.62 9.64
N SER A 70 -6.28 4.92 10.94
CA SER A 70 -5.76 6.20 11.49
C SER A 70 -4.30 6.49 11.17
N ARG A 71 -3.52 5.49 10.74
CA ARG A 71 -2.11 5.69 10.36
C ARG A 71 -1.95 6.17 8.91
N TYR A 72 -2.97 6.02 8.07
CA TYR A 72 -2.87 6.26 6.63
C TYR A 72 -3.58 7.55 6.19
N PRO A 73 -2.91 8.39 5.38
CA PRO A 73 -3.56 9.53 4.73
C PRO A 73 -4.70 9.11 3.80
N HIS A 74 -5.61 10.04 3.53
CA HIS A 74 -6.77 9.81 2.66
C HIS A 74 -6.36 9.32 1.26
N GLU A 75 -5.34 9.91 0.65
CA GLU A 75 -4.88 9.52 -0.69
C GLU A 75 -4.40 8.06 -0.76
N VAL A 76 -3.77 7.55 0.30
CA VAL A 76 -3.29 6.16 0.37
C VAL A 76 -4.46 5.19 0.52
N VAL A 77 -5.40 5.51 1.40
CA VAL A 77 -6.61 4.70 1.59
C VAL A 77 -7.48 4.72 0.33
N ASN A 78 -7.67 5.89 -0.27
CA ASN A 78 -8.40 6.01 -1.52
C ASN A 78 -7.71 5.22 -2.64
N SER A 79 -6.38 5.24 -2.75
CA SER A 79 -5.64 4.44 -3.73
C SER A 79 -5.86 2.93 -3.54
N ALA A 80 -5.85 2.43 -2.30
CA ALA A 80 -6.19 1.03 -2.01
C ALA A 80 -7.63 0.70 -2.43
N VAL A 81 -8.57 1.62 -2.19
CA VAL A 81 -9.95 1.45 -2.63
C VAL A 81 -10.02 1.46 -4.16
N GLU A 82 -9.43 2.43 -4.88
CA GLU A 82 -9.40 2.47 -6.35
C GLU A 82 -8.82 1.18 -6.95
N TYR A 83 -7.77 0.63 -6.33
CA TYR A 83 -7.18 -0.64 -6.75
C TYR A 83 -8.22 -1.78 -6.75
N ALA A 84 -9.08 -1.86 -5.74
CA ALA A 84 -10.12 -2.90 -5.68
C ALA A 84 -11.13 -2.84 -6.83
N TYR A 85 -11.24 -1.69 -7.53
CA TYR A 85 -12.18 -1.48 -8.63
C TYR A 85 -11.52 -1.53 -10.01
N GLY A 86 -10.20 -1.69 -10.12
CA GLY A 86 -9.53 -1.65 -11.41
C GLY A 86 -8.02 -1.49 -11.34
N GLY A 87 -7.57 -0.63 -10.44
CA GLY A 87 -6.17 -0.22 -10.37
C GLY A 87 -6.01 1.27 -10.11
N ILE A 88 -4.76 1.72 -10.09
CA ILE A 88 -4.37 3.07 -9.70
C ILE A 88 -3.54 3.69 -10.81
N GLU A 89 -3.96 4.88 -11.22
CA GLU A 89 -3.29 5.70 -12.23
C GLU A 89 -2.59 6.88 -11.58
N ASN A 90 -1.45 7.29 -12.15
CA ASN A 90 -0.70 8.50 -11.73
C ASN A 90 -0.32 8.55 -10.24
N ILE A 91 -0.01 7.40 -9.64
CA ILE A 91 0.44 7.32 -8.25
C ILE A 91 1.85 7.91 -8.07
N SER A 92 2.08 8.69 -7.01
CA SER A 92 3.43 9.18 -6.68
C SER A 92 4.24 8.10 -5.95
N PRO A 93 5.59 8.14 -5.98
CA PRO A 93 6.43 7.20 -5.21
C PRO A 93 6.13 7.20 -3.70
N GLU A 94 5.84 8.36 -3.13
CA GLU A 94 5.56 8.53 -1.70
C GLU A 94 4.23 7.86 -1.32
N VAL A 95 3.19 8.02 -2.16
CA VAL A 95 1.91 7.34 -1.99
C VAL A 95 2.07 5.84 -2.22
N ALA A 96 2.84 5.42 -3.23
CA ALA A 96 3.11 4.02 -3.53
C ALA A 96 3.83 3.30 -2.38
N LEU A 97 4.80 3.93 -1.72
CA LEU A 97 5.48 3.36 -0.55
C LEU A 97 4.53 3.16 0.64
N ARG A 98 3.66 4.15 0.91
CA ARG A 98 2.66 4.01 1.98
C ARG A 98 1.60 2.97 1.62
N LEU A 99 1.21 2.91 0.35
CA LEU A 99 0.27 1.92 -0.17
C LEU A 99 0.84 0.51 -0.10
N TYR A 100 2.12 0.33 -0.40
CA TYR A 100 2.85 -0.91 -0.21
C TYR A 100 2.71 -1.44 1.22
N LEU A 101 2.99 -0.59 2.23
CA LEU A 101 2.84 -0.95 3.64
C LEU A 101 1.38 -1.26 4.01
N LEU A 102 0.43 -0.51 3.46
CA LEU A 102 -0.99 -0.77 3.67
C LEU A 102 -1.41 -2.12 3.07
N ALA A 103 -1.00 -2.40 1.83
CA ALA A 103 -1.31 -3.63 1.12
C ALA A 103 -0.77 -4.87 1.84
N HIS A 104 0.45 -4.77 2.38
CA HIS A 104 1.05 -5.79 3.23
C HIS A 104 0.15 -6.07 4.46
N ASN A 105 -0.27 -5.02 5.17
CA ASN A 105 -1.15 -5.15 6.33
C ASN A 105 -2.56 -5.66 6.00
N LEU A 106 -3.07 -5.34 4.80
CA LEU A 106 -4.35 -5.83 4.29
C LEU A 106 -4.26 -7.21 3.61
N GLN A 107 -3.07 -7.82 3.61
CA GLN A 107 -2.80 -9.16 3.05
C GLN A 107 -3.14 -9.28 1.54
N ASN A 108 -2.90 -8.21 0.76
CA ASN A 108 -3.05 -8.27 -0.69
C ASN A 108 -1.68 -8.37 -1.38
N LYS A 109 -1.29 -9.60 -1.70
CA LYS A 109 -0.01 -9.91 -2.34
C LYS A 109 0.15 -9.24 -3.72
N ALA A 110 -0.88 -9.27 -4.57
CA ALA A 110 -0.81 -8.69 -5.90
C ALA A 110 -0.55 -7.17 -5.88
N LEU A 111 -1.14 -6.46 -4.90
CA LEU A 111 -0.90 -5.04 -4.70
C LEU A 111 0.48 -4.77 -4.08
N VAL A 112 0.94 -5.62 -3.16
CA VAL A 112 2.33 -5.58 -2.65
C VAL A 112 3.31 -5.68 -3.83
N ASP A 113 3.16 -6.70 -4.68
CA ASP A 113 4.02 -6.93 -5.84
C ASP A 113 3.93 -5.77 -6.85
N GLY A 114 2.72 -5.26 -7.10
CA GLY A 114 2.49 -4.10 -7.97
C GLY A 114 3.17 -2.82 -7.46
N CYS A 115 3.12 -2.57 -6.15
CA CYS A 115 3.83 -1.44 -5.54
C CYS A 115 5.35 -1.67 -5.55
N THR A 116 5.82 -2.88 -5.26
CA THR A 116 7.24 -3.25 -5.32
C THR A 116 7.82 -2.97 -6.70
N ASN A 117 7.18 -3.45 -7.77
CA ASN A 117 7.63 -3.22 -9.14
C ASN A 117 7.64 -1.72 -9.48
N PHE A 118 6.57 -1.00 -9.11
CA PHE A 118 6.50 0.44 -9.33
C PHE A 118 7.63 1.22 -8.64
N LEU A 119 7.98 0.80 -7.41
CA LEU A 119 9.03 1.43 -6.61
C LEU A 119 10.42 1.08 -7.15
N CYS A 120 10.68 -0.16 -7.56
CA CYS A 120 11.98 -0.60 -8.09
C CYS A 120 12.49 0.32 -9.22
N ASP A 121 11.59 0.72 -10.12
CA ASP A 121 11.90 1.62 -11.24
C ASP A 121 12.26 3.06 -10.82
N ARG A 122 12.01 3.43 -9.57
CA ARG A 122 11.99 4.82 -9.08
C ARG A 122 12.80 5.01 -7.80
N ILE A 123 13.58 3.99 -7.41
CA ILE A 123 14.53 4.13 -6.31
C ILE A 123 15.64 5.09 -6.76
N LYS A 124 15.90 6.07 -5.91
CA LYS A 124 16.94 7.10 -6.05
C LYS A 124 17.42 7.52 -4.66
N GLU A 125 18.53 8.24 -4.61
CA GLU A 125 19.17 8.65 -3.34
C GLU A 125 18.20 9.31 -2.33
N MET A 126 17.28 10.16 -2.80
CA MET A 126 16.35 10.87 -1.91
C MET A 126 15.24 10.00 -1.28
N ASN A 127 14.95 8.81 -1.82
CA ASN A 127 13.86 7.95 -1.32
C ASN A 127 14.32 6.54 -0.91
N VAL A 128 15.53 6.12 -1.27
CA VAL A 128 16.07 4.78 -0.99
C VAL A 128 16.04 4.45 0.50
N ARG A 129 16.19 5.43 1.39
CA ARG A 129 16.15 5.23 2.85
C ARG A 129 14.83 4.68 3.32
N GLU A 130 13.74 5.36 2.96
CA GLU A 130 12.41 4.98 3.42
C GLU A 130 11.99 3.64 2.80
N ILE A 131 12.35 3.41 1.54
CA ILE A 131 12.08 2.16 0.83
C ILE A 131 12.87 1.00 1.47
N TRP A 132 14.14 1.19 1.79
CA TRP A 132 14.98 0.18 2.48
C TRP A 132 14.40 -0.21 3.83
N LEU A 133 14.02 0.78 4.66
CA LEU A 133 13.43 0.52 5.97
C LEU A 133 12.11 -0.24 5.85
N ALA A 134 11.24 0.16 4.93
CA ALA A 134 9.97 -0.53 4.67
C ALA A 134 10.20 -1.96 4.19
N ALA A 135 11.14 -2.16 3.26
CA ALA A 135 11.48 -3.47 2.69
C ALA A 135 12.00 -4.43 3.75
N ASN A 136 12.90 -3.99 4.63
CA ASN A 136 13.40 -4.80 5.74
C ASN A 136 12.30 -5.13 6.75
N ALA A 137 11.48 -4.15 7.15
CA ALA A 137 10.38 -4.36 8.09
C ALA A 137 9.32 -5.36 7.59
N THR A 138 9.21 -5.54 6.27
CA THR A 138 8.26 -6.44 5.61
C THR A 138 8.94 -7.65 4.96
N LYS A 139 10.26 -7.81 5.14
CA LYS A 139 11.08 -8.89 4.56
C LYS A 139 10.91 -9.03 3.04
N ASN A 140 10.83 -7.92 2.33
CA ASN A 140 10.70 -7.90 0.87
C ASN A 140 12.08 -7.94 0.19
N GLU A 141 12.51 -9.15 -0.17
CA GLU A 141 13.82 -9.43 -0.74
C GLU A 141 14.09 -8.68 -2.05
N VAL A 142 13.06 -8.44 -2.86
CA VAL A 142 13.19 -7.70 -4.13
C VAL A 142 13.60 -6.25 -3.86
N LEU A 143 12.86 -5.55 -3.00
CA LEU A 143 13.18 -4.17 -2.65
C LEU A 143 14.50 -4.07 -1.87
N ILE A 144 14.80 -5.03 -1.00
CA ILE A 144 16.10 -5.12 -0.32
C ILE A 144 17.22 -5.22 -1.36
N GLY A 145 17.12 -6.16 -2.30
CA GLY A 145 18.13 -6.36 -3.35
C GLY A 145 18.37 -5.11 -4.19
N VAL A 146 17.30 -4.40 -4.60
CA VAL A 146 17.43 -3.19 -5.43
C VAL A 146 17.98 -2.00 -4.63
N CYS A 147 17.63 -1.87 -3.35
CA CYS A 147 18.13 -0.79 -2.49
C CYS A 147 19.58 -1.00 -2.04
N ALA A 148 20.04 -2.24 -1.88
CA ALA A 148 21.34 -2.57 -1.25
C ALA A 148 22.55 -1.85 -1.88
N PRO A 149 22.73 -1.77 -3.21
CA PRO A 149 23.88 -1.09 -3.81
C PRO A 149 23.90 0.42 -3.48
N LEU A 150 22.74 1.07 -3.51
CA LEU A 150 22.60 2.49 -3.21
C LEU A 150 22.80 2.79 -1.72
N VAL A 151 22.36 1.89 -0.84
CA VAL A 151 22.62 2.00 0.60
C VAL A 151 24.11 1.86 0.91
N ALA A 152 24.79 0.91 0.25
CA ALA A 152 26.22 0.69 0.42
C ALA A 152 27.06 1.90 -0.05
N MET A 153 26.71 2.50 -1.20
CA MET A 153 27.41 3.68 -1.74
C MET A 153 27.29 4.91 -0.83
N ASN A 154 26.16 5.05 -0.12
CA ASN A 154 25.83 6.21 0.70
C ASN A 154 25.88 5.91 2.21
N TRP A 155 26.62 4.87 2.61
CA TRP A 155 26.65 4.31 3.97
C TRP A 155 26.87 5.37 5.07
N GLU A 156 27.67 6.40 4.81
CA GLU A 156 27.95 7.49 5.77
C GLU A 156 26.70 8.33 6.10
N MET A 157 25.86 8.61 5.09
CA MET A 157 24.58 9.30 5.26
C MET A 157 23.58 8.44 6.03
N PHE A 158 23.66 7.11 5.90
CA PHE A 158 22.78 6.18 6.59
C PHE A 158 23.15 5.95 8.06
N ARG A 159 24.45 5.82 8.36
CA ARG A 159 25.00 5.55 9.71
C ARG A 159 24.74 6.68 10.70
N THR A 160 24.75 7.93 10.23
CA THR A 160 24.48 9.13 11.05
C THR A 160 23.01 9.29 11.44
N SER A 161 22.11 8.52 10.82
CA SER A 161 20.70 8.54 11.14
C SER A 161 20.40 7.60 12.31
N ARG A 162 19.85 8.14 13.41
CA ARG A 162 19.46 7.43 14.65
C ARG A 162 18.59 6.18 14.46
N LEU A 163 18.03 5.96 13.26
CA LEU A 163 17.14 4.85 12.91
C LEU A 163 17.86 3.63 12.32
N PHE A 164 19.12 3.76 11.88
CA PHE A 164 19.85 2.61 11.31
C PHE A 164 20.19 1.57 12.37
N TYR A 165 20.58 2.01 13.57
CA TYR A 165 20.89 1.13 14.71
C TYR A 165 19.71 0.24 15.14
N VAL A 166 18.47 0.69 14.98
CA VAL A 166 17.28 -0.04 15.49
C VAL A 166 16.89 -1.24 14.61
N ASN A 167 17.29 -1.26 13.33
CA ASN A 167 16.84 -2.28 12.38
C ASN A 167 17.95 -3.22 11.86
N THR A 168 19.22 -2.95 12.17
CA THR A 168 20.36 -3.79 11.74
C THR A 168 21.02 -4.57 12.86
N GLU A 169 20.70 -4.27 14.13
CA GLU A 169 21.14 -5.11 15.24
C GLU A 169 20.35 -6.42 15.23
N ILE A 170 21.05 -7.49 14.87
CA ILE A 170 20.60 -8.85 15.17
C ILE A 170 20.71 -8.98 16.70
N GLU A 171 19.58 -9.04 17.41
CA GLU A 171 19.56 -9.39 18.83
C GLU A 171 20.38 -10.68 19.03
N GLY A 172 21.47 -10.60 19.81
CA GLY A 172 22.24 -11.76 20.25
C GLY A 172 23.65 -11.96 19.69
N MET A 173 24.28 -10.96 19.04
CA MET A 173 25.69 -11.07 18.59
C MET A 173 26.66 -10.04 19.19
N MET A 174 26.49 -9.69 20.47
CA MET A 174 27.58 -9.15 21.28
C MET A 174 27.67 -9.99 22.56
N SER A 175 28.59 -10.94 22.54
CA SER A 175 29.08 -11.62 23.73
C SER A 175 30.19 -10.80 24.38
#